data_AF-A0A1B6JQB1-F1
#
_entry.id   AF-A0A1B6JQB1-F1
#
_cell.length_a   1.000
_cell.length_b   1.000
_cell.length_c   1.000
_cell.angle_alpha   90.00
_cell.angle_beta   90.00
_cell.angle_gamma   90.00
#
_symmetry.space_group_name_H-M   'P 1'
#
loop_
_entity.id
_entity.type
_entity.pdbx_description
1 polymer ?
#
loop_
_entity_poly.entity_id
_entity_poly.type
_entity_poly.pdbx_seq_one_letter_code
_entity_poly.pdbx_strand_id
1 'polypeptide(L)'
;DLVNHFYATCNQELATQLKLAAESTDKISTKEPQVFVRDAVETRLRMITPYLAQWPQALALMTLPPNVPTALANLLTLVDDICYYAGDRSVDLNWYSRRVALAAIYKMTELYMLQDSSEGHVATWEFLTRRVDEAAQLHSVLLQSETGVAFAQELASATFTTARNILGLQR
;
A
#
# COMPACT_ATOMS: atom_id res chain seq x y z
N ASP A 1 -14.60 -11.06 -17.07
CA ASP A 1 -15.49 -10.63 -15.99
C ASP A 1 -15.61 -9.12 -15.89
N LEU A 2 -16.84 -8.62 -15.71
CA LEU A 2 -17.17 -7.20 -15.65
C LEU A 2 -16.43 -6.45 -14.53
N VAL A 3 -16.34 -7.05 -13.33
CA VAL A 3 -15.68 -6.43 -12.17
C VAL A 3 -14.18 -6.22 -12.43
N ASN A 4 -13.50 -7.24 -12.94
CA ASN A 4 -12.08 -7.15 -13.28
C ASN A 4 -11.81 -6.12 -14.39
N HIS A 5 -12.71 -6.05 -15.39
CA HIS A 5 -12.64 -5.04 -16.45
C HIS A 5 -12.79 -3.62 -15.89
N PHE A 6 -13.83 -3.38 -15.08
CA PHE A 6 -14.04 -2.10 -14.41
C PHE A 6 -12.83 -1.69 -13.55
N TYR A 7 -12.27 -2.62 -12.77
CA TYR A 7 -11.09 -2.35 -11.94
C TYR A 7 -9.89 -1.93 -12.80
N ALA A 8 -9.63 -2.63 -13.91
CA ALA A 8 -8.56 -2.29 -14.84
C ALA A 8 -8.79 -0.91 -15.50
N THR A 9 -10.02 -0.60 -15.90
CA THR A 9 -10.37 0.72 -16.45
C THR A 9 -10.12 1.85 -15.44
N CYS A 10 -10.53 1.68 -14.17
CA CYS A 10 -10.24 2.66 -13.13
C CYS A 10 -8.73 2.86 -12.92
N ASN A 11 -7.93 1.79 -12.99
CA ASN A 11 -6.48 1.90 -12.88
C ASN A 11 -5.87 2.67 -14.06
N GLN A 12 -6.32 2.38 -15.29
CA GLN A 12 -5.87 3.09 -16.50
C GLN A 12 -6.25 4.58 -16.46
N GLU A 13 -7.45 4.89 -16.00
CA GLU A 13 -7.92 6.26 -15.80
C GLU A 13 -7.07 6.99 -14.78
N LEU A 14 -6.80 6.37 -13.61
CA LEU A 14 -5.92 6.94 -12.61
C LEU A 14 -4.51 7.18 -13.17
N ALA A 15 -3.92 6.19 -13.83
CA ALA A 15 -2.58 6.32 -14.41
C ALA A 15 -2.52 7.48 -15.43
N THR A 16 -3.57 7.67 -16.21
CA THR A 16 -3.70 8.81 -17.14
C THR A 16 -3.75 10.13 -16.39
N GLN A 17 -4.54 10.23 -15.32
CA GLN A 17 -4.62 11.42 -14.48
C GLN A 17 -3.29 11.74 -13.78
N LEU A 18 -2.59 10.72 -13.25
CA LEU A 18 -1.28 10.89 -12.62
C LEU A 18 -0.22 11.33 -13.64
N LYS A 19 -0.27 10.79 -14.86
CA LYS A 19 0.60 11.21 -15.96
C LYS A 19 0.37 12.67 -16.36
N LEU A 20 -0.89 13.06 -16.56
CA LEU A 20 -1.23 14.45 -16.88
C LEU A 20 -0.83 15.41 -15.75
N ALA A 21 -1.03 15.01 -14.48
CA ALA A 21 -0.57 15.76 -13.33
C ALA A 21 0.97 15.90 -13.32
N ALA A 22 1.70 14.87 -13.76
CA ALA A 22 3.15 14.92 -13.88
C ALA A 22 3.65 15.82 -15.03
N GLU A 23 3.00 15.78 -16.18
CA GLU A 23 3.37 16.57 -17.36
C GLU A 23 3.00 18.05 -17.22
N SER A 24 1.84 18.35 -16.62
CA SER A 24 1.41 19.73 -16.34
C SER A 24 2.25 20.42 -15.26
N THR A 25 2.95 19.63 -14.46
CA THR A 25 3.73 20.13 -13.34
C THR A 25 5.22 19.93 -13.65
N ASP A 26 5.82 20.87 -14.40
CA ASP A 26 7.29 21.10 -14.52
C ASP A 26 7.96 21.49 -13.16
N LYS A 27 7.21 21.28 -12.05
CA LYS A 27 7.52 21.51 -10.65
C LYS A 27 6.81 20.49 -9.73
N ILE A 28 6.87 19.17 -10.01
CA ILE A 28 6.74 18.18 -8.90
C ILE A 28 8.00 18.29 -8.05
N SER A 29 8.09 19.41 -7.35
CA SER A 29 9.09 19.76 -6.37
C SER A 29 8.30 20.57 -5.36
N THR A 30 7.51 19.90 -4.50
CA THR A 30 7.09 20.35 -3.14
C THR A 30 5.87 19.64 -2.53
N LYS A 31 5.15 18.71 -3.19
CA LYS A 31 4.21 17.86 -2.41
C LYS A 31 4.98 16.76 -1.70
N GLU A 32 4.85 16.69 -0.37
CA GLU A 32 5.40 15.56 0.39
C GLU A 32 4.82 14.25 -0.16
N PRO A 33 5.63 13.18 -0.27
CA PRO A 33 5.18 11.91 -0.85
C PRO A 33 3.91 11.35 -0.20
N GLN A 34 3.71 11.62 1.09
CA GLN A 34 2.53 11.22 1.87
C GLN A 34 1.25 11.88 1.33
N VAL A 35 1.31 13.19 1.06
CA VAL A 35 0.19 13.96 0.51
C VAL A 35 -0.17 13.44 -0.88
N PHE A 36 0.84 13.16 -1.71
CA PHE A 36 0.60 12.59 -3.04
C PHE A 36 -0.09 11.22 -2.97
N VAL A 37 0.40 10.32 -2.11
CA VAL A 37 -0.17 8.97 -1.94
C VAL A 37 -1.62 9.06 -1.46
N ARG A 38 -1.90 9.93 -0.48
CA ARG A 38 -3.26 10.16 0.02
C ARG A 38 -4.18 10.64 -1.11
N ASP A 39 -3.78 11.70 -1.82
CA ASP A 39 -4.57 12.28 -2.91
C ASP A 39 -4.85 11.22 -4.01
N ALA A 40 -3.85 10.42 -4.39
CA ALA A 40 -4.00 9.37 -5.41
C ALA A 40 -4.94 8.24 -4.98
N VAL A 41 -4.84 7.78 -3.72
CA VAL A 41 -5.74 6.74 -3.17
C VAL A 41 -7.16 7.26 -3.07
N GLU A 42 -7.34 8.51 -2.63
CA GLU A 42 -8.65 9.17 -2.59
C GLU A 42 -9.28 9.26 -3.99
N THR A 43 -8.53 9.75 -4.99
CA THR A 43 -9.00 9.80 -6.38
C THR A 43 -9.44 8.42 -6.88
N ARG A 44 -8.66 7.37 -6.57
CA ARG A 44 -9.00 6.00 -6.97
C ARG A 44 -10.26 5.48 -6.30
N LEU A 45 -10.49 5.79 -5.02
CA LEU A 45 -11.68 5.37 -4.27
C LEU A 45 -12.92 6.19 -4.64
N ARG A 46 -12.76 7.44 -5.06
CA ARG A 46 -13.89 8.22 -5.60
C ARG A 46 -14.49 7.59 -6.87
N MET A 47 -13.71 6.84 -7.65
CA MET A 47 -14.20 6.12 -8.82
C MET A 47 -15.19 5.00 -8.49
N ILE A 48 -15.15 4.43 -7.27
CA ILE A 48 -16.08 3.37 -6.84
C ILE A 48 -17.35 3.93 -6.19
N THR A 49 -17.38 5.23 -5.85
CA THR A 49 -18.50 5.88 -5.15
C THR A 49 -19.87 5.63 -5.82
N PRO A 50 -20.01 5.72 -7.16
CA PRO A 50 -21.30 5.45 -7.82
C PRO A 50 -21.81 4.01 -7.68
N TYR A 51 -20.94 3.07 -7.30
CA TYR A 51 -21.21 1.63 -7.28
C TYR A 51 -21.09 1.03 -5.86
N LEU A 52 -21.02 1.86 -4.82
CA LEU A 52 -20.81 1.40 -3.43
C LEU A 52 -21.85 0.38 -2.96
N ALA A 53 -23.11 0.52 -3.41
CA ALA A 53 -24.18 -0.41 -3.03
C ALA A 53 -23.93 -1.85 -3.52
N GLN A 54 -23.20 -2.02 -4.63
CA GLN A 54 -22.87 -3.32 -5.22
C GLN A 54 -21.40 -3.71 -5.00
N TRP A 55 -20.59 -2.82 -4.41
CA TRP A 55 -19.16 -3.02 -4.24
C TRP A 55 -18.82 -4.20 -3.31
N PRO A 56 -19.55 -4.48 -2.21
CA PRO A 56 -19.30 -5.67 -1.40
C PRO A 56 -19.41 -6.98 -2.20
N GLN A 57 -20.39 -7.09 -3.10
CA GLN A 57 -20.56 -8.24 -3.97
C GLN A 57 -19.43 -8.32 -5.01
N ALA A 58 -19.00 -7.18 -5.56
CA ALA A 58 -17.86 -7.11 -6.46
C ALA A 58 -16.56 -7.58 -5.78
N LEU A 59 -16.32 -7.16 -4.52
CA LEU A 59 -15.21 -7.62 -3.70
C LEU A 59 -15.27 -9.13 -3.47
N ALA A 60 -16.43 -9.67 -3.10
CA ALA A 60 -16.62 -11.11 -2.94
C ALA A 60 -16.25 -11.87 -4.22
N LEU A 61 -16.70 -11.40 -5.39
CA LEU A 61 -16.35 -11.99 -6.69
C LEU A 61 -14.84 -11.98 -6.95
N MET A 62 -14.14 -10.89 -6.60
CA MET A 62 -12.68 -10.79 -6.75
C MET A 62 -11.93 -11.77 -5.84
N THR A 63 -12.51 -12.15 -4.69
CA THR A 63 -11.89 -13.12 -3.77
C THR A 63 -12.09 -14.58 -4.17
N LEU A 64 -12.92 -14.87 -5.17
CA LEU A 64 -13.10 -16.23 -5.67
C LEU A 64 -11.78 -16.75 -6.28
N PRO A 65 -11.36 -18.00 -6.00
CA PRO A 65 -10.10 -18.56 -6.48
C PRO A 65 -9.75 -18.31 -7.96
N PRO A 66 -10.67 -18.44 -8.94
CA PRO A 66 -10.35 -18.15 -10.34
C PRO A 66 -10.05 -16.68 -10.63
N ASN A 67 -10.57 -15.75 -9.81
CA ASN A 67 -10.43 -14.31 -10.01
C ASN A 67 -9.27 -13.69 -9.23
N VAL A 68 -8.83 -14.35 -8.15
CA VAL A 68 -7.77 -13.85 -7.26
C VAL A 68 -6.49 -13.45 -8.02
N PRO A 69 -5.95 -14.23 -8.97
CA PRO A 69 -4.73 -13.84 -9.67
C PRO A 69 -4.89 -12.51 -10.43
N THR A 70 -6.01 -12.33 -11.12
CA THR A 70 -6.32 -11.11 -11.87
C THR A 70 -6.58 -9.92 -10.96
N ALA A 71 -7.36 -10.12 -9.89
CA ALA A 71 -7.65 -9.07 -8.91
C ALA A 71 -6.39 -8.60 -8.17
N LEU A 72 -5.49 -9.53 -7.84
CA LEU A 72 -4.21 -9.23 -7.22
C LEU A 72 -3.28 -8.50 -8.20
N ALA A 73 -3.19 -8.94 -9.45
CA ALA A 73 -2.41 -8.25 -10.48
C ALA A 73 -2.87 -6.80 -10.65
N ASN A 74 -4.19 -6.58 -10.72
CA ASN A 74 -4.78 -5.25 -10.78
C ASN A 74 -4.42 -4.38 -9.56
N LEU A 75 -4.44 -4.94 -8.35
CA LEU A 75 -4.05 -4.22 -7.14
C LEU A 75 -2.56 -3.86 -7.15
N LEU A 76 -1.70 -4.78 -7.56
CA LEU A 76 -0.26 -4.55 -7.63
C LEU A 76 0.09 -3.50 -8.68
N THR A 77 -0.54 -3.52 -9.86
CA THR A 77 -0.37 -2.47 -10.88
C THR A 77 -0.78 -1.11 -10.33
N LEU A 78 -1.92 -1.01 -9.64
CA LEU A 78 -2.38 0.23 -9.02
C LEU A 78 -1.35 0.81 -8.04
N VAL A 79 -0.84 -0.04 -7.16
CA VAL A 79 0.14 0.33 -6.14
C VAL A 79 1.48 0.74 -6.78
N ASP A 80 1.91 -0.01 -7.80
CA ASP A 80 3.12 0.29 -8.57
C ASP A 80 3.03 1.66 -9.25
N ASP A 81 1.91 1.97 -9.91
CA ASP A 81 1.69 3.25 -10.57
C ASP A 81 1.72 4.41 -9.55
N ILE A 82 1.02 4.28 -8.42
CA ILE A 82 1.02 5.31 -7.37
C ILE A 82 2.44 5.52 -6.83
N CYS A 83 3.18 4.45 -6.53
CA CYS A 83 4.56 4.55 -6.05
C CYS A 83 5.49 5.20 -7.09
N TYR A 84 5.32 4.85 -8.37
CA TYR A 84 6.11 5.41 -9.47
C TYR A 84 5.90 6.92 -9.59
N TYR A 85 4.64 7.39 -9.63
CA TYR A 85 4.35 8.81 -9.73
C TYR A 85 4.58 9.59 -8.43
N ALA A 86 4.60 8.92 -7.27
CA ALA A 86 5.03 9.51 -6.00
C ALA A 86 6.54 9.84 -5.97
N GLY A 87 7.29 9.41 -6.99
CA GLY A 87 8.73 9.62 -7.08
C GLY A 87 9.53 8.67 -6.19
N ASP A 88 8.97 7.51 -5.81
CA ASP A 88 9.68 6.52 -5.01
C ASP A 88 10.90 5.98 -5.78
N ARG A 89 12.10 6.28 -5.26
CA ARG A 89 13.38 5.76 -5.77
C ARG A 89 13.94 4.63 -4.91
N SER A 90 13.11 4.07 -4.02
CA SER A 90 13.53 2.99 -3.14
C SER A 90 13.91 1.72 -3.92
N VAL A 91 14.98 1.07 -3.49
CA VAL A 91 15.43 -0.24 -3.98
C VAL A 91 15.34 -1.28 -2.87
N ASP A 92 15.46 -2.56 -3.23
CA ASP A 92 15.54 -3.71 -2.30
C ASP A 92 14.32 -3.86 -1.37
N LEU A 93 14.52 -4.22 -0.09
CA LEU A 93 13.44 -4.49 0.87
C LEU A 93 12.49 -3.31 1.07
N ASN A 94 12.99 -2.08 0.91
CA ASN A 94 12.20 -0.87 1.04
C ASN A 94 11.12 -0.79 -0.06
N TRP A 95 11.46 -1.20 -1.28
CA TRP A 95 10.53 -1.29 -2.42
C TRP A 95 9.33 -2.21 -2.13
N TYR A 96 9.60 -3.40 -1.57
CA TYR A 96 8.55 -4.37 -1.22
C TYR A 96 7.70 -3.85 -0.05
N SER A 97 8.34 -3.33 1.00
CA SER A 97 7.64 -2.84 2.19
C SER A 97 6.66 -1.72 1.86
N ARG A 98 7.05 -0.77 0.99
CA ARG A 98 6.20 0.37 0.57
C ARG A 98 4.98 -0.10 -0.21
N ARG A 99 5.15 -1.07 -1.11
CA ARG A 99 4.05 -1.62 -1.91
C ARG A 99 3.07 -2.42 -1.07
N VAL A 100 3.58 -3.26 -0.17
CA VAL A 100 2.74 -4.01 0.76
C VAL A 100 1.98 -3.06 1.68
N ALA A 101 2.65 -2.05 2.23
CA ALA A 101 2.01 -1.04 3.07
C ALA A 101 0.92 -0.28 2.29
N LEU A 102 1.21 0.22 1.09
CA LEU A 102 0.24 0.95 0.27
C LEU A 102 -0.95 0.07 -0.15
N ALA A 103 -0.71 -1.19 -0.54
CA ALA A 103 -1.77 -2.15 -0.83
C ALA A 103 -2.68 -2.36 0.38
N ALA A 104 -2.09 -2.50 1.58
CA ALA A 104 -2.83 -2.66 2.83
C ALA A 104 -3.64 -1.40 3.17
N ILE A 105 -3.04 -0.21 3.04
CA ILE A 105 -3.73 1.08 3.25
C ILE A 105 -4.92 1.21 2.30
N TYR A 106 -4.72 0.96 1.01
CA TYR A 106 -5.78 1.00 0.01
C TYR A 106 -6.92 0.05 0.39
N LYS A 107 -6.62 -1.22 0.70
CA LYS A 107 -7.65 -2.22 1.02
C LYS A 107 -8.36 -1.96 2.34
N MET A 108 -7.66 -1.51 3.38
CA MET A 108 -8.30 -1.12 4.64
C MET A 108 -9.22 0.09 4.45
N THR A 109 -8.79 1.08 3.66
CA THR A 109 -9.60 2.27 3.38
C THR A 109 -10.82 1.91 2.51
N GLU A 110 -10.65 1.04 1.51
CA GLU A 110 -11.74 0.51 0.69
C GLU A 110 -12.80 -0.20 1.55
N LEU A 111 -12.38 -1.03 2.51
CA LEU A 111 -13.29 -1.71 3.44
C LEU A 111 -13.95 -0.76 4.45
N TYR A 112 -13.22 0.27 4.89
CA TYR A 112 -13.77 1.31 5.76
C TYR A 112 -14.87 2.10 5.04
N MET A 113 -14.63 2.48 3.78
CA MET A 113 -15.55 3.24 2.94
C MET A 113 -16.90 2.54 2.75
N LEU A 114 -16.93 1.21 2.73
CA LEU A 114 -18.17 0.43 2.63
C LEU A 114 -19.13 0.62 3.80
N GLN A 115 -18.60 1.00 4.96
CA GLN A 115 -19.35 1.18 6.21
C GLN A 115 -19.54 2.65 6.57
N ASP A 116 -18.95 3.56 5.80
CA ASP A 116 -18.95 4.98 6.08
C ASP A 116 -20.23 5.65 5.55
N SER A 117 -21.05 6.13 6.48
CA SER A 117 -22.28 6.90 6.21
C SER A 117 -22.10 8.41 6.38
N SER A 118 -20.87 8.91 6.57
CA SER A 118 -20.60 10.34 6.67
C SER A 118 -20.80 11.04 5.34
N GLU A 119 -21.19 12.32 5.38
CA GLU A 119 -21.38 13.13 4.18
C GLU A 119 -20.08 13.20 3.37
N GLY A 120 -20.13 12.84 2.09
CA GLY A 120 -18.96 12.85 1.21
C GLY A 120 -17.83 11.90 1.61
N HIS A 121 -18.09 10.92 2.50
CA HIS A 121 -17.11 9.99 3.05
C HIS A 121 -15.95 10.64 3.83
N VAL A 122 -16.22 11.77 4.51
CA VAL A 122 -15.20 12.50 5.29
C VAL A 122 -14.48 11.58 6.29
N ALA A 123 -15.19 10.67 6.95
CA ALA A 123 -14.57 9.75 7.90
C ALA A 123 -13.59 8.77 7.22
N THR A 124 -13.86 8.36 5.97
CA THR A 124 -12.95 7.54 5.16
C THR A 124 -11.66 8.31 4.84
N TRP A 125 -11.75 9.60 4.50
CA TRP A 125 -10.58 10.41 4.14
C TRP A 125 -9.71 10.74 5.37
N GLU A 126 -10.33 10.96 6.53
CA GLU A 126 -9.63 11.05 7.82
C GLU A 126 -8.94 9.73 8.19
N PHE A 127 -9.63 8.59 7.98
CA PHE A 127 -9.05 7.27 8.18
C PHE A 127 -7.83 7.04 7.29
N LEU A 128 -7.93 7.37 6.00
CA LEU A 128 -6.84 7.27 5.02
C LEU A 128 -5.63 8.11 5.45
N THR A 129 -5.87 9.37 5.80
CA THR A 129 -4.80 10.30 6.24
C THR A 129 -4.04 9.70 7.42
N ARG A 130 -4.75 9.23 8.46
CA ARG A 130 -4.12 8.60 9.62
C ARG A 130 -3.31 7.35 9.26
N ARG A 131 -3.78 6.50 8.33
CA ARG A 131 -3.04 5.30 7.89
C ARG A 131 -1.75 5.64 7.14
N VAL A 132 -1.78 6.67 6.31
CA VAL A 132 -0.60 7.14 5.58
C VAL A 132 0.44 7.71 6.56
N ASP A 133 0.00 8.51 7.51
CA ASP A 133 0.86 9.09 8.55
C ASP A 133 1.50 8.00 9.42
N GLU A 134 0.73 7.00 9.85
CA GLU A 134 1.24 5.84 10.59
C GLU A 134 2.27 5.04 9.80
N ALA A 135 2.05 4.82 8.51
CA ALA A 135 3.01 4.11 7.67
C ALA A 135 4.33 4.90 7.52
N ALA A 136 4.26 6.23 7.43
CA ALA A 136 5.44 7.08 7.41
C ALA A 136 6.21 7.04 8.74
N GLN A 137 5.50 7.05 9.87
CA GLN A 137 6.10 6.92 11.21
C GLN A 137 6.72 5.53 11.43
N LEU A 138 6.04 4.46 11.02
CA LEU A 138 6.58 3.11 11.12
C LEU A 138 7.86 2.95 10.29
N HIS A 139 7.89 3.55 9.09
CA HIS A 139 9.08 3.53 8.25
C HIS A 139 10.26 4.28 8.91
N SER A 140 10.02 5.44 9.54
CA SER A 140 11.07 6.17 10.24
C SER A 140 11.60 5.39 11.44
N VAL A 141 10.71 4.76 12.23
CA VAL A 141 11.12 3.92 13.36
C VAL A 141 11.94 2.71 12.89
N LEU A 142 11.50 1.99 11.86
CA LEU A 142 12.22 0.83 11.34
C LEU A 142 13.63 1.18 10.84
N LEU A 143 13.78 2.32 10.14
CA LEU A 143 15.09 2.78 9.64
C LEU A 143 15.98 3.40 10.72
N GLN A 144 15.39 4.06 11.73
CA GLN A 144 16.14 4.65 12.84
C GLN A 144 16.49 3.63 13.93
N SER A 145 15.83 2.48 13.93
CA SER A 145 16.05 1.50 14.96
C SER A 145 17.33 0.68 14.71
N GLU A 146 18.31 0.89 15.58
CA GLU A 146 19.38 -0.07 15.88
C GLU A 146 18.82 -1.45 16.26
N THR A 147 17.51 -1.59 16.50
CA THR A 147 16.84 -2.85 16.88
C THR A 147 16.77 -3.87 15.75
N GLY A 148 16.72 -3.49 14.48
CA GLY A 148 16.83 -4.46 13.37
C GLY A 148 18.21 -5.13 13.33
N VAL A 149 19.26 -4.34 13.57
CA VAL A 149 20.65 -4.81 13.68
C VAL A 149 20.88 -5.56 14.98
N ALA A 150 20.37 -5.06 16.11
CA ALA A 150 20.48 -5.68 17.43
C ALA A 150 19.70 -7.01 17.51
N PHE A 151 18.52 -7.10 16.91
CA PHE A 151 17.75 -8.35 16.82
C PHE A 151 18.46 -9.39 15.94
N ALA A 152 19.04 -8.96 14.81
CA ALA A 152 19.88 -9.84 13.99
C ALA A 152 21.15 -10.30 14.73
N GLN A 153 21.80 -9.41 15.51
CA GLN A 153 22.95 -9.74 16.36
C GLN A 153 22.57 -10.70 17.50
N GLU A 154 21.44 -10.49 18.17
CA GLU A 154 20.92 -11.38 19.21
C GLU A 154 20.60 -12.76 18.64
N LEU A 155 19.92 -12.84 17.49
CA LEU A 155 19.65 -14.11 16.82
C LEU A 155 20.93 -14.84 16.40
N ALA A 156 21.91 -14.13 15.82
CA ALA A 156 23.19 -14.71 15.45
C ALA A 156 23.95 -15.24 16.69
N SER A 157 23.96 -14.48 17.79
CA SER A 157 24.62 -14.89 19.03
C SER A 157 23.92 -16.06 19.72
N ALA A 158 22.58 -16.10 19.70
CA ALA A 158 21.76 -17.14 20.29
C ALA A 158 21.81 -18.45 19.49
N THR A 159 21.79 -18.37 18.16
CA THR A 159 21.98 -19.54 17.28
C THR A 159 23.40 -20.08 17.39
N PHE A 160 24.42 -19.21 17.45
CA PHE A 160 25.80 -19.64 17.62
C PHE A 160 26.07 -20.31 18.98
N THR A 161 25.57 -19.75 20.08
CA THR A 161 25.75 -20.36 21.43
C THR A 161 24.99 -21.67 21.57
N THR A 162 23.76 -21.73 21.06
CA THR A 162 22.96 -22.97 21.09
C THR A 162 23.59 -24.05 20.22
N ALA A 163 24.04 -23.72 19.00
CA ALA A 163 24.78 -24.65 18.15
C ALA A 163 26.08 -25.12 18.81
N ARG A 164 26.84 -24.21 19.45
CA ARG A 164 28.09 -24.56 20.15
C ARG A 164 27.87 -25.49 21.34
N ASN A 165 26.76 -25.31 22.08
CA ASN A 165 26.39 -26.16 23.21
C ASN A 165 25.89 -27.53 22.75
N ILE A 166 25.13 -27.60 21.64
CA ILE A 166 24.64 -28.86 21.06
C ILE A 166 25.78 -29.66 20.40
N LEU A 167 26.76 -28.99 19.78
CA LEU A 167 27.91 -29.63 19.14
C LEU A 167 29.01 -30.05 20.13
N GLY A 168 28.84 -29.82 21.43
CA GLY A 168 29.77 -30.27 22.47
C GLY A 168 31.17 -29.64 22.40
N LEU A 169 31.33 -28.50 21.73
CA LEU A 169 32.62 -27.80 21.55
C LEU A 169 33.05 -26.99 22.78
N GLN A 170 32.57 -27.33 23.97
CA GLN A 170 33.05 -26.75 25.22
C GLN A 170 34.31 -27.51 25.68
N ARG A 171 35.49 -26.97 25.37
CA ARG A 171 36.75 -27.24 26.07
C ARG A 171 37.40 -25.93 26.44
#